data_AF-A0A0M8YK98-F1
#
_entry.id   AF-A0A0M8YK98-F1
#
_cell.length_a   1.000
_cell.length_b   1.000
_cell.length_c   1.000
_cell.angle_alpha   90.00
_cell.angle_beta   90.00
_cell.angle_gamma   90.00
#
_symmetry.space_group_name_H-M   'P 1'
#
loop_
_entity.id
_entity.type
_entity.pdbx_description
1 polymer ?
#
loop_
_entity_poly.entity_id
_entity_poly.type
_entity_poly.pdbx_seq_one_letter_code
_entity_poly.pdbx_strand_id
1 'polypeptide(L)'
;MDDLERTADGLRAARAEGKDAVELALFSREKLGPAFGVISFIAVFRTAFDIPLPVLQRAQAWEGFGWGSARISDEEFSALLSPWLAD
;
A
#
# COMPACT_ATOMS: atom_id res chain seq x y z
N MET A 1 -2.31 -16.47 12.14
CA MET A 1 -2.34 -15.08 11.62
C MET A 1 -1.15 -14.96 10.72
N ASP A 2 -1.42 -14.91 9.42
CA ASP A 2 -0.42 -14.78 8.37
C ASP A 2 0.31 -13.43 8.51
N ASP A 3 1.57 -13.33 8.08
CA ASP A 3 2.34 -12.08 8.16
C ASP A 3 1.66 -10.95 7.36
N LEU A 4 0.92 -11.33 6.31
CA LEU A 4 0.08 -10.43 5.51
C LEU A 4 -1.11 -9.87 6.30
N GLU A 5 -1.82 -10.72 7.06
CA GLU A 5 -2.96 -10.29 7.90
C GLU A 5 -2.49 -9.32 8.99
N ARG A 6 -1.40 -9.64 9.68
CA ARG A 6 -0.84 -8.76 10.72
C ARG A 6 -0.39 -7.41 10.14
N THR A 7 0.19 -7.42 8.94
CA THR A 7 0.58 -6.18 8.26
C THR A 7 -0.65 -5.38 7.85
N ALA A 8 -1.73 -6.02 7.40
CA ALA A 8 -2.97 -5.34 7.04
C ALA A 8 -3.64 -4.69 8.26
N ASP A 9 -3.67 -5.38 9.41
CA ASP A 9 -4.12 -4.80 10.67
C ASP A 9 -3.26 -3.59 11.08
N GLY A 10 -1.94 -3.71 10.91
CA GLY A 10 -0.99 -2.62 11.13
C GLY A 10 -1.23 -1.42 10.21
N LEU A 11 -1.62 -1.63 8.95
CA LEU A 11 -1.99 -0.54 8.04
C LEU A 11 -3.26 0.18 8.49
N ARG A 12 -4.28 -0.56 8.96
CA ARG A 12 -5.50 0.08 9.48
C ARG A 12 -5.20 0.93 10.72
N ALA A 13 -4.38 0.42 11.63
CA ALA A 13 -3.95 1.17 12.81
C ALA A 13 -3.15 2.43 12.43
N ALA A 14 -2.17 2.28 11.54
CA ALA A 14 -1.39 3.41 11.02
C ALA A 14 -2.27 4.44 10.31
N ARG A 15 -3.30 4.00 9.57
CA ARG A 15 -4.26 4.92 8.93
C ARG A 15 -5.07 5.68 9.98
N ALA A 16 -5.53 5.01 11.03
CA ALA A 16 -6.25 5.64 12.14
C ALA A 16 -5.39 6.66 12.92
N GLU A 17 -4.07 6.50 12.90
CA GLU A 17 -3.10 7.47 13.43
C GLU A 17 -2.86 8.67 12.49
N GLY A 18 -3.50 8.69 11.31
CA GLY A 18 -3.44 9.79 10.35
C GLY A 18 -2.41 9.61 9.23
N LYS A 19 -1.79 8.42 9.09
CA LYS A 19 -0.80 8.20 8.03
C LYS A 19 -1.42 8.25 6.64
N ASP A 20 -0.70 8.87 5.71
CA ASP A 20 -1.08 8.97 4.31
C ASP A 20 -0.75 7.71 3.50
N ALA A 21 -1.12 7.71 2.21
CA ALA A 21 -0.91 6.58 1.32
C ALA A 21 0.57 6.16 1.21
N VAL A 22 1.46 7.14 1.10
CA VAL A 22 2.91 6.93 0.94
C VAL A 22 3.49 6.34 2.22
N GLU A 23 3.15 6.91 3.37
CA GLU A 23 3.56 6.43 4.68
C GLU A 23 3.07 4.99 4.94
N LEU A 24 1.85 4.66 4.53
CA LEU A 24 1.31 3.31 4.61
C LEU A 24 2.07 2.33 3.70
N ALA A 25 2.43 2.76 2.49
CA ALA A 25 3.19 1.94 1.57
C ALA A 25 4.60 1.67 2.10
N LEU A 26 5.28 2.69 2.64
CA LEU A 26 6.58 2.55 3.29
C LEU A 26 6.51 1.67 4.55
N PHE A 27 5.46 1.82 5.36
CA PHE A 27 5.23 0.97 6.52
C PHE A 27 5.06 -0.51 6.12
N SER A 28 4.29 -0.80 5.07
CA SER A 28 4.14 -2.18 4.59
C SER A 28 5.46 -2.78 4.10
N ARG A 29 6.31 -1.97 3.45
CA ARG A 29 7.65 -2.34 3.01
C ARG A 29 8.58 -2.63 4.19
N GLU A 30 8.54 -1.80 5.23
CA GLU A 30 9.31 -2.00 6.46
C GLU A 30 8.89 -3.30 7.17
N LYS A 31 7.58 -3.53 7.33
CA LYS A 31 7.05 -4.71 8.03
C LYS A 31 7.33 -6.03 7.32
N LEU A 32 7.22 -6.05 5.99
CA LEU A 32 7.40 -7.27 5.20
C LEU A 32 8.86 -7.51 4.80
N GLY A 33 9.70 -6.47 4.81
CA GLY A 33 11.13 -6.59 4.53
C GLY A 33 11.41 -7.32 3.21
N PRO A 34 12.22 -8.40 3.20
CA PRO A 34 12.51 -9.16 1.98
C PRO A 34 11.29 -9.80 1.28
N ALA A 35 10.18 -10.00 2.01
CA ALA A 35 8.94 -10.52 1.43
C ALA A 35 8.11 -9.43 0.75
N PHE A 36 8.54 -8.17 0.81
CA PHE A 36 7.84 -7.07 0.16
C PHE A 36 8.01 -7.11 -1.36
N GLY A 37 6.91 -7.32 -2.07
CA GLY A 37 6.81 -7.30 -3.52
C GLY A 37 5.41 -6.93 -3.99
N VAL A 38 5.19 -6.95 -5.30
CA VAL A 38 3.89 -6.61 -5.93
C VAL A 38 2.74 -7.39 -5.32
N ILE A 39 2.91 -8.71 -5.18
CA ILE A 39 1.85 -9.60 -4.70
C ILE A 39 1.52 -9.30 -3.23
N SER A 40 2.53 -9.10 -2.38
CA SER A 40 2.31 -8.82 -0.96
C SER A 40 1.73 -7.42 -0.75
N PHE A 41 2.16 -6.41 -1.53
CA PHE A 41 1.55 -5.08 -1.53
C PHE A 41 0.05 -5.16 -1.87
N ILE A 42 -0.29 -5.82 -2.98
CA ILE A 42 -1.70 -5.99 -3.39
C ILE A 42 -2.49 -6.71 -2.29
N ALA A 43 -1.96 -7.82 -1.76
CA ALA A 43 -2.64 -8.61 -0.74
C ALA A 43 -2.91 -7.80 0.52
N VAL A 44 -1.90 -7.12 1.07
CA VAL A 44 -2.02 -6.35 2.30
C VAL A 44 -2.96 -5.16 2.14
N PHE A 45 -2.80 -4.34 1.08
CA PHE A 45 -3.63 -3.16 0.87
C PHE A 45 -5.10 -3.51 0.60
N ARG A 46 -5.34 -4.57 -0.19
CA ARG A 46 -6.69 -5.07 -0.42
C ARG A 46 -7.31 -5.61 0.86
N THR A 47 -6.53 -6.34 1.67
CA THR A 47 -7.03 -6.86 2.96
C THR A 47 -7.34 -5.72 3.92
N ALA A 48 -6.51 -4.67 3.97
CA ALA A 48 -6.67 -3.55 4.88
C ALA A 48 -7.86 -2.64 4.52
N PHE A 49 -8.01 -2.28 3.24
CA PHE A 49 -8.86 -1.17 2.81
C PHE A 49 -9.88 -1.55 1.72
N ASP A 50 -9.97 -2.83 1.37
CA ASP A 50 -10.85 -3.35 0.30
C ASP A 50 -10.69 -2.63 -1.06
N ILE A 51 -9.46 -2.18 -1.36
CA ILE A 51 -9.15 -1.47 -2.60
C ILE A 51 -9.30 -2.43 -3.80
N PRO A 52 -9.99 -2.03 -4.88
CA PRO A 52 -10.13 -2.84 -6.08
C PRO A 52 -8.78 -3.23 -6.69
N LEU A 53 -8.68 -4.49 -7.15
CA LEU A 53 -7.46 -5.00 -7.77
C LEU A 53 -6.93 -4.14 -8.93
N PRO A 54 -7.76 -3.60 -9.86
CA PRO A 54 -7.26 -2.76 -10.94
C PRO A 54 -6.59 -1.47 -10.45
N VAL A 55 -7.06 -0.93 -9.32
CA VAL A 55 -6.48 0.27 -8.68
C VAL A 55 -5.10 -0.07 -8.12
N LEU A 56 -4.99 -1.19 -7.38
CA LEU A 56 -3.71 -1.65 -6.84
C LEU A 56 -2.70 -2.04 -7.94
N GLN A 57 -3.18 -2.63 -9.04
CA GLN A 57 -2.36 -2.90 -10.22
C GLN A 57 -1.81 -1.62 -10.86
N ARG A 58 -2.55 -0.50 -10.79
CA ARG A 58 -2.06 0.81 -11.23
C ARG A 58 -1.09 1.42 -10.21
N ALA A 59 -1.36 1.22 -8.92
CA ALA A 59 -0.59 1.74 -7.80
C ALA A 59 0.81 1.10 -7.69
N GLN A 60 0.99 -0.15 -8.16
CA GLN A 60 2.31 -0.80 -8.19
C GLN A 60 3.35 -0.03 -9.03
N ALA A 61 2.90 0.88 -9.91
CA ALA A 61 3.77 1.70 -10.75
C ALA A 61 4.36 2.91 -10.02
N TRP A 62 4.10 3.04 -8.72
CA TRP A 62 4.66 4.06 -7.85
C TRP A 62 6.18 3.97 -7.75
N GLU A 63 6.83 5.12 -7.86
CA GLU A 63 8.29 5.23 -7.85
C GLU A 63 8.94 4.79 -6.52
N GLY A 64 8.24 4.97 -5.41
CA GLY A 64 8.74 4.56 -4.08
C GLY A 64 8.99 3.05 -3.92
N PHE A 65 8.42 2.21 -4.81
CA PHE A 65 8.70 0.77 -4.82
C PHE A 65 9.97 0.39 -5.59
N GLY A 66 10.42 1.23 -6.52
CA GLY A 66 11.59 0.94 -7.37
C GLY A 66 11.41 -0.28 -8.28
N TRP A 67 10.18 -0.71 -8.54
CA TRP A 67 9.87 -1.82 -9.44
C TRP A 67 9.86 -1.34 -10.90
N GLY A 68 11.00 -1.45 -11.57
CA GLY A 68 11.14 -1.08 -12.99
C GLY A 68 11.16 0.43 -13.26
N SER A 69 10.85 0.84 -14.50
CA SER A 69 10.77 2.26 -14.89
C SER A 69 9.46 2.86 -14.36
N ALA A 70 9.46 3.29 -13.10
CA ALA A 70 8.28 3.81 -12.41
C ALA A 70 7.54 4.90 -13.20
N ARG A 71 6.22 4.99 -12.98
CA ARG A 71 5.31 5.79 -13.84
C ARG A 71 4.37 6.71 -13.09
N ILE A 72 4.36 6.73 -11.74
CA ILE A 72 3.59 7.71 -10.96
C ILE A 72 4.35 8.22 -9.73
N SER A 73 4.18 9.52 -9.44
CA SER A 73 4.74 10.21 -8.28
C SER A 73 3.98 9.87 -6.98
N ASP A 74 4.51 10.35 -5.85
CA ASP A 74 3.86 10.30 -4.53
C ASP A 74 2.46 10.95 -4.53
N GLU A 75 2.29 12.07 -5.22
CA GLU A 75 1.00 12.77 -5.31
C GLU A 75 -0.01 11.96 -6.12
N GLU A 76 0.40 11.41 -7.26
CA GLU A 76 -0.46 10.58 -8.11
C GLU A 76 -0.84 9.28 -7.39
N PHE A 77 0.09 8.66 -6.67
CA PHE A 77 -0.17 7.48 -5.85
C PHE A 77 -1.16 7.79 -4.72
N SER A 78 -0.96 8.90 -4.01
CA SER A 78 -1.86 9.34 -2.94
C SER A 78 -3.26 9.67 -3.45
N ALA A 79 -3.35 10.39 -4.57
CA ALA A 79 -4.63 10.68 -5.22
C ALA A 79 -5.34 9.41 -5.69
N LEU A 80 -4.58 8.44 -6.21
CA LEU A 80 -5.12 7.15 -6.65
C LEU A 80 -5.71 6.35 -5.49
N LEU A 81 -5.13 6.39 -4.29
CA LEU A 81 -5.62 5.60 -3.14
C LEU A 81 -6.58 6.37 -2.23
N SER A 82 -6.60 7.71 -2.32
CA SER A 82 -7.41 8.59 -1.47
C SER A 82 -8.88 8.16 -1.31
N PRO A 83 -9.62 7.72 -2.35
CA PRO A 83 -11.02 7.32 -2.19
C PRO A 83 -11.28 6.17 -1.21
N TRP A 84 -10.26 5.34 -0.94
CA TRP A 84 -10.37 4.19 -0.03
C TRP A 84 -9.70 4.43 1.32
N LEU A 85 -8.92 5.50 1.41
CA LEU A 85 -8.24 5.89 2.64
C LEU A 85 -9.03 7.00 3.35
N ALA A 86 -9.84 7.77 2.64
CA ALA A 86 -10.70 8.80 3.21
C ALA A 86 -11.86 8.18 4.00
N ASP A 87 -11.60 7.85 5.26
CA ASP A 87 -12.58 7.65 6.32
C ASP A 87 -12.01 8.27 7.62
#